data_AF-A0A812VIP6-F1
#
_entry.id   AF-A0A812VIP6-F1
#
_cell.length_a   1.000
_cell.length_b   1.000
_cell.length_c   1.000
_cell.angle_alpha   90.00
_cell.angle_beta   90.00
_cell.angle_gamma   90.00
#
_symmetry.space_group_name_H-M   'P 1'
#
loop_
_entity.id
_entity.type
_entity.pdbx_description
1 polymer ?
#
loop_
_entity_poly.entity_id
_entity_poly.type
_entity_poly.pdbx_seq_one_letter_code
_entity_poly.pdbx_strand_id
1 'polypeptide(L)'
;MARATATRSDTDSDGADTGDLCEWQNLLHPGEYASSDDLWSAYMHCIAVSLVQFACAPVIFLCAYSDHGSAAGATVGVVLIGSTAFQYWLVFRLVSWLERQPCRTTWQHSIDALADFGSTYNLRCFLSGALACPFSVIEAIDPALDAWAAANAFNLYTDDLRLKFEASWNYIPLLGWLVAGLGLPGVLLSILLFSMLCQLLFLYQKDQYITAERLFDMEGAETCIEHRCKLWYEWKHITDLGGLLVLLRVFEKLVYAELELDTNGALYPLVDRCWSFVPKVLAEALPSLWFQVSVIALTYESSSRSVLAINMVSVATSVFVVGRSLHLQLQTMVKSWQIRTCSYFTKPRMLFSWAAWVLSFCVFSVCLMRLAGLWICPSHVYSLHGGCFEFEHQDRQ
;
A
#
# COMPACT_ATOMS: atom_id res chain seq x y z
N MET A 1 -77.69 -0.62 40.71
CA MET A 1 -76.48 -1.35 41.11
C MET A 1 -75.47 -1.22 39.98
N ALA A 2 -74.62 -0.19 40.05
CA ALA A 2 -73.54 0.07 39.11
C ALA A 2 -72.24 -0.51 39.69
N ARG A 3 -71.53 -1.33 38.92
CA ARG A 3 -70.19 -1.81 39.28
C ARG A 3 -69.22 -1.24 38.24
N ALA A 4 -68.57 -0.15 38.64
CA ALA A 4 -67.46 0.44 37.92
C ALA A 4 -66.22 -0.45 38.10
N THR A 5 -65.75 -1.07 37.02
CA THR A 5 -64.41 -1.67 36.94
C THR A 5 -63.46 -0.60 36.44
N ALA A 6 -62.68 -0.05 37.36
CA ALA A 6 -61.54 0.80 37.06
C ALA A 6 -60.41 -0.06 36.50
N THR A 7 -60.16 0.05 35.20
CA THR A 7 -58.93 -0.43 34.56
C THR A 7 -57.83 0.59 34.84
N ARG A 8 -56.92 0.20 35.73
CA ARG A 8 -55.68 0.90 36.06
C ARG A 8 -54.72 0.72 34.88
N SER A 9 -54.44 1.81 34.15
CA SER A 9 -53.40 1.84 33.12
C SER A 9 -52.07 2.17 33.80
N ASP A 10 -51.37 1.14 34.27
CA ASP A 10 -49.96 1.23 34.59
C ASP A 10 -49.21 1.09 33.26
N THR A 11 -49.11 2.19 32.51
CA THR A 11 -48.07 2.33 31.49
C THR A 11 -46.80 2.73 32.24
N ASP A 12 -46.05 1.71 32.65
CA ASP A 12 -44.63 1.84 32.91
C ASP A 12 -44.01 2.45 31.64
N SER A 13 -43.70 3.74 31.70
CA SER A 13 -42.84 4.37 30.72
C SER A 13 -41.47 3.75 30.93
N ASP A 14 -41.17 2.71 30.16
CA ASP A 14 -39.81 2.27 29.89
C ASP A 14 -38.96 3.53 29.72
N GLY A 15 -38.04 3.72 30.66
CA GLY A 15 -37.03 4.76 30.59
C GLY A 15 -36.22 4.49 29.34
N ALA A 16 -36.67 5.02 28.21
CA ALA A 16 -35.90 5.08 26.99
C ALA A 16 -34.59 5.75 27.39
N ASP A 17 -33.50 5.00 27.21
CA ASP A 17 -32.12 5.40 27.41
C ASP A 17 -31.85 6.71 26.66
N THR A 18 -32.16 7.82 27.33
CA THR A 18 -31.84 9.17 26.86
C THR A 18 -30.35 9.45 27.09
N GLY A 19 -29.63 8.53 27.74
CA GLY A 19 -28.17 8.51 27.85
C GLY A 19 -27.49 8.47 26.48
N ASP A 20 -27.90 7.56 25.60
CA ASP A 20 -27.28 7.41 24.27
C ASP A 20 -27.47 8.68 23.42
N LEU A 21 -28.69 9.25 23.39
CA LEU A 21 -29.00 10.45 22.61
C LEU A 21 -28.22 11.69 23.09
N CYS A 22 -27.92 11.78 24.39
CA CYS A 22 -27.12 12.85 24.96
C CYS A 22 -25.62 12.68 24.62
N GLU A 23 -25.14 11.44 24.49
CA GLU A 23 -23.78 11.12 24.04
C GLU A 23 -23.57 11.53 22.56
N TRP A 24 -24.56 11.30 21.70
CA TRP A 24 -24.53 11.72 20.28
C TRP A 24 -24.53 13.23 20.05
N GLN A 25 -25.20 14.02 20.91
CA GLN A 25 -25.17 15.49 20.82
C GLN A 25 -23.83 16.08 21.28
N ASN A 26 -23.18 15.47 22.28
CA ASN A 26 -21.84 15.88 22.70
C ASN A 26 -20.75 15.49 21.68
N LEU A 27 -20.97 14.41 20.91
CA LEU A 27 -20.13 13.97 19.79
C LEU A 27 -20.00 15.00 18.66
N LEU A 28 -20.96 15.92 18.55
CA LEU A 28 -21.07 16.92 17.48
C LEU A 28 -20.58 18.32 17.88
N HIS A 29 -20.15 18.54 19.13
CA HIS A 29 -19.69 19.85 19.55
C HIS A 29 -18.30 20.17 18.98
N PRO A 30 -18.15 21.18 18.10
CA PRO A 30 -16.88 21.47 17.40
C PRO A 30 -15.78 22.04 18.29
N GLY A 31 -16.07 22.36 19.56
CA GLY A 31 -15.26 23.28 20.36
C GLY A 31 -14.19 22.67 21.26
N GLU A 32 -14.21 21.36 21.52
CA GLU A 32 -13.36 20.75 22.57
C GLU A 32 -12.56 19.51 22.13
N TYR A 33 -12.60 19.14 20.84
CA TYR A 33 -11.63 18.17 20.32
C TYR A 33 -10.24 18.79 20.43
N ALA A 34 -9.44 18.27 21.37
CA ALA A 34 -8.08 18.71 21.68
C ALA A 34 -7.34 19.21 20.42
N SER A 35 -6.76 20.41 20.53
CA SER A 35 -6.17 21.21 19.43
C SER A 35 -5.75 20.35 18.24
N SER A 36 -6.38 20.58 17.09
CA SER A 36 -6.08 19.94 15.79
C SER A 36 -4.58 19.84 15.47
N ASP A 37 -3.76 20.64 16.14
CA ASP A 37 -2.31 20.65 16.09
C ASP A 37 -1.64 19.29 16.43
N ASP A 38 -2.16 18.48 17.34
CA ASP A 38 -1.53 17.19 17.69
C ASP A 38 -1.66 16.16 16.55
N LEU A 39 -2.85 16.04 15.96
CA LEU A 39 -3.10 15.18 14.79
C LEU A 39 -2.37 15.73 13.56
N TRP A 40 -2.41 17.05 13.37
CA TRP A 40 -1.70 17.67 12.26
C TRP A 40 -0.19 17.45 12.32
N SER A 41 0.39 17.54 13.53
CA SER A 41 1.78 17.18 13.74
C SER A 41 2.04 15.74 13.32
N ALA A 42 1.24 14.78 13.79
CA ALA A 42 1.39 13.36 13.41
C ALA A 42 1.31 13.16 11.88
N TYR A 43 0.36 13.82 11.23
CA TYR A 43 0.21 13.83 9.78
C TYR A 43 1.48 14.33 9.05
N MET A 44 2.00 15.49 9.45
CA MET A 44 3.20 16.07 8.84
C MET A 44 4.42 15.16 9.02
N HIS A 45 4.50 14.45 10.15
CA HIS A 45 5.56 13.46 10.35
C HIS A 45 5.39 12.24 9.42
N CYS A 46 4.16 11.77 9.14
CA CYS A 46 3.93 10.72 8.14
C CYS A 46 4.41 11.15 6.75
N ILE A 47 4.12 12.39 6.33
CA ILE A 47 4.63 12.94 5.07
C ILE A 47 6.16 12.97 5.09
N ALA A 48 6.76 13.53 6.14
CA ALA A 48 8.20 13.65 6.24
C ALA A 48 8.92 12.29 6.14
N VAL A 49 8.41 11.27 6.83
CA VAL A 49 8.98 9.91 6.75
C VAL A 49 8.80 9.30 5.36
N SER A 50 7.66 9.53 4.71
CA SER A 50 7.42 9.10 3.33
C SER A 50 8.45 9.74 2.37
N LEU A 51 8.68 11.06 2.49
CA LEU A 51 9.68 11.78 1.71
C LEU A 51 11.11 11.28 1.96
N VAL A 52 11.45 10.95 3.21
CA VAL A 52 12.75 10.36 3.55
C VAL A 52 12.92 9.01 2.85
N GLN A 53 11.91 8.15 2.84
CA GLN A 53 11.98 6.86 2.12
C GLN A 53 12.21 7.06 0.62
N PHE A 54 11.50 8.00 -0.01
CA PHE A 54 11.73 8.35 -1.42
C PHE A 54 13.14 8.87 -1.68
N ALA A 55 13.67 9.70 -0.78
CA ALA A 55 15.04 10.20 -0.90
C ALA A 55 16.10 9.11 -0.69
N CYS A 56 15.78 8.06 0.08
CA CYS A 56 16.69 6.94 0.32
C CYS A 56 16.87 6.03 -0.90
N ALA A 57 15.85 5.86 -1.76
CA ALA A 57 15.95 4.99 -2.93
C ALA A 57 17.12 5.38 -3.87
N PRO A 58 17.27 6.65 -4.30
CA PRO A 58 18.43 7.09 -5.07
C PRO A 58 19.77 6.88 -4.36
N VAL A 59 19.83 7.10 -3.05
CA VAL A 59 21.06 6.89 -2.25
C VAL A 59 21.45 5.41 -2.25
N ILE A 60 20.48 4.52 -2.04
CA ILE A 60 20.68 3.06 -2.05
C ILE A 60 21.14 2.61 -3.43
N PHE A 61 20.49 3.11 -4.50
CA PHE A 61 20.90 2.86 -5.88
C PHE A 61 22.36 3.26 -6.10
N LEU A 62 22.76 4.49 -5.73
CA LEU A 62 24.12 4.98 -5.93
C LEU A 62 25.16 4.19 -5.13
N CYS A 63 24.85 3.81 -3.88
CA CYS A 63 25.72 2.97 -3.06
C CYS A 63 25.90 1.58 -3.70
N ALA A 64 24.80 0.93 -4.10
CA ALA A 64 24.86 -0.39 -4.71
C ALA A 64 25.57 -0.36 -6.09
N TYR A 65 25.30 0.66 -6.89
CA TYR A 65 25.92 0.86 -8.21
C TYR A 65 27.44 1.05 -8.10
N SER A 66 27.89 1.75 -7.06
CA SER A 66 29.32 2.01 -6.82
C SER A 66 30.04 0.84 -6.13
N ASP A 67 29.49 -0.39 -6.15
CA ASP A 67 29.98 -1.59 -5.46
C ASP A 67 30.06 -1.50 -3.92
N HIS A 68 29.37 -0.53 -3.32
CA HIS A 68 29.26 -0.38 -1.86
C HIS A 68 27.99 -1.06 -1.32
N GLY A 69 27.78 -2.34 -1.66
CA GLY A 69 26.59 -3.10 -1.26
C GLY A 69 26.38 -3.20 0.25
N SER A 70 27.45 -3.17 1.06
CA SER A 70 27.34 -3.12 2.52
C SER A 70 26.75 -1.79 3.03
N ALA A 71 27.11 -0.67 2.41
CA ALA A 71 26.54 0.64 2.72
C ALA A 71 25.07 0.74 2.28
N ALA A 72 24.74 0.17 1.12
CA ALA A 72 23.35 0.03 0.65
C ALA A 72 22.52 -0.75 1.68
N GLY A 73 22.98 -1.94 2.08
CA GLY A 73 22.29 -2.76 3.08
C GLY A 73 22.17 -2.11 4.46
N ALA A 74 23.20 -1.41 4.92
CA ALA A 74 23.14 -0.62 6.16
C ALA A 74 22.09 0.49 6.06
N THR A 75 22.01 1.18 4.91
CA THR A 75 21.00 2.22 4.66
C THR A 75 19.58 1.65 4.70
N VAL A 76 19.33 0.51 4.03
CA VAL A 76 18.05 -0.21 4.12
C VAL A 76 17.69 -0.55 5.57
N GLY A 77 18.65 -1.08 6.33
CA GLY A 77 18.47 -1.42 7.74
C GLY A 77 18.11 -0.20 8.61
N VAL A 78 18.79 0.93 8.41
CA VAL A 78 18.51 2.18 9.14
C VAL A 78 17.11 2.69 8.81
N VAL A 79 16.72 2.72 7.53
CA VAL A 79 15.39 3.15 7.10
C VAL A 79 14.31 2.24 7.70
N LEU A 80 14.51 0.93 7.67
CA LEU A 80 13.57 -0.03 8.23
C LEU A 80 13.38 0.18 9.74
N ILE A 81 14.47 0.23 10.50
CA ILE A 81 14.41 0.39 11.96
C ILE A 81 13.79 1.74 12.32
N GLY A 82 14.22 2.82 11.64
CA GLY A 82 13.72 4.17 11.86
C GLY A 82 12.23 4.30 11.54
N SER A 83 11.80 3.84 10.36
CA SER A 83 10.39 3.84 9.94
C SER A 83 9.53 3.02 10.90
N THR A 84 10.01 1.84 11.30
CA THR A 84 9.29 0.98 12.24
C THR A 84 9.12 1.67 13.60
N ALA A 85 10.22 2.17 14.19
CA ALA A 85 10.18 2.86 15.48
C ALA A 85 9.25 4.09 15.44
N PHE A 86 9.31 4.86 14.35
CA PHE A 86 8.45 6.01 14.14
C PHE A 86 6.96 5.62 14.07
N GLN A 87 6.61 4.59 13.30
CA GLN A 87 5.24 4.11 13.19
C GLN A 87 4.67 3.72 14.57
N TYR A 88 5.44 2.99 15.37
CA TYR A 88 5.00 2.61 16.72
C TYR A 88 4.82 3.82 17.65
N TRP A 89 5.75 4.77 17.61
CA TRP A 89 5.60 6.01 18.35
C TRP A 89 4.31 6.75 17.99
N LEU A 90 3.97 6.79 16.70
CA LEU A 90 2.76 7.45 16.21
C LEU A 90 1.49 6.67 16.58
N VAL A 91 1.51 5.33 16.55
CA VAL A 91 0.40 4.51 17.07
C VAL A 91 0.17 4.79 18.55
N PHE A 92 1.23 4.83 19.36
CA PHE A 92 1.12 5.13 20.79
C PHE A 92 0.51 6.52 21.03
N ARG A 93 0.94 7.53 20.27
CA ARG A 93 0.38 8.88 20.29
C ARG A 93 -1.09 8.88 19.90
N LEU A 94 -1.46 8.16 18.85
CA LEU A 94 -2.83 8.07 18.37
C LEU A 94 -3.74 7.37 19.39
N VAL A 95 -3.32 6.25 19.98
CA VAL A 95 -4.07 5.57 21.05
C VAL A 95 -4.26 6.51 22.24
N SER A 96 -3.19 7.17 22.69
CA SER A 96 -3.26 8.15 23.77
C SER A 96 -4.21 9.31 23.46
N TRP A 97 -4.30 9.71 22.18
CA TRP A 97 -5.24 10.74 21.74
C TRP A 97 -6.68 10.23 21.71
N LEU A 98 -6.92 9.02 21.17
CA LEU A 98 -8.23 8.36 21.14
C LEU A 98 -8.80 8.14 22.54
N GLU A 99 -7.96 7.71 23.50
CA GLU A 99 -8.36 7.49 24.90
C GLU A 99 -8.81 8.77 25.62
N ARG A 100 -8.32 9.94 25.18
CA ARG A 100 -8.70 11.25 25.74
C ARG A 100 -9.95 11.82 25.11
N GLN A 101 -10.44 11.25 24.00
CA GLN A 101 -11.62 11.79 23.33
C GLN A 101 -12.89 11.48 24.12
N PRO A 102 -13.87 12.40 24.14
CA PRO A 102 -15.13 12.20 24.86
C PRO A 102 -15.93 11.00 24.32
N CYS A 103 -15.73 10.64 23.05
CA CYS A 103 -16.36 9.48 22.39
C CYS A 103 -15.57 8.17 22.51
N ARG A 104 -14.77 8.02 23.57
CA ARG A 104 -13.94 6.83 23.80
C ARG A 104 -14.74 5.52 23.70
N THR A 105 -15.95 5.48 24.23
CA THR A 105 -16.85 4.31 24.23
C THR A 105 -17.09 3.79 22.82
N THR A 106 -17.36 4.69 21.87
CA THR A 106 -17.56 4.37 20.44
C THR A 106 -16.33 3.74 19.81
N TRP A 107 -15.13 4.18 20.22
CA TRP A 107 -13.88 3.67 19.66
C TRP A 107 -13.23 2.59 20.51
N GLN A 108 -13.86 2.13 21.60
CA GLN A 108 -13.20 1.26 22.57
C GLN A 108 -12.71 -0.03 21.90
N HIS A 109 -13.49 -0.62 20.99
CA HIS A 109 -13.05 -1.80 20.23
C HIS A 109 -11.81 -1.51 19.36
N SER A 110 -11.76 -0.35 18.70
CA SER A 110 -10.59 0.09 17.92
C SER A 110 -9.39 0.38 18.83
N ILE A 111 -9.61 1.05 19.96
CA ILE A 111 -8.60 1.34 20.98
C ILE A 111 -8.03 0.04 21.53
N ASP A 112 -8.86 -0.92 21.92
CA ASP A 112 -8.45 -2.24 22.42
C ASP A 112 -7.64 -2.98 21.36
N ALA A 113 -8.13 -3.00 20.12
CA ALA A 113 -7.44 -3.64 19.01
C ALA A 113 -6.13 -2.94 18.61
N LEU A 114 -5.89 -1.68 19.01
CA LEU A 114 -4.66 -0.93 18.83
C LEU A 114 -3.75 -1.01 20.06
N ALA A 115 -4.31 -1.06 21.26
CA ALA A 115 -3.64 -1.26 22.51
C ALA A 115 -3.07 -2.69 22.59
N ASP A 116 -3.76 -3.68 22.04
CA ASP A 116 -3.25 -5.03 21.85
C ASP A 116 -2.05 -5.05 20.90
N PHE A 117 -2.04 -4.20 19.88
CA PHE A 117 -0.85 -3.97 19.04
C PHE A 117 0.32 -3.41 19.86
N GLY A 118 0.07 -2.63 20.90
CA GLY A 118 1.09 -2.12 21.83
C GLY A 118 1.51 -3.12 22.92
N SER A 119 0.56 -3.88 23.48
CA SER A 119 0.76 -4.78 24.62
C SER A 119 1.45 -6.09 24.22
N THR A 120 1.21 -6.57 23.01
CA THR A 120 1.84 -7.78 22.45
C THR A 120 3.35 -7.57 22.19
N TYR A 121 3.87 -6.34 22.32
CA TYR A 121 5.22 -5.96 21.88
C TYR A 121 6.06 -5.25 22.94
N ASN A 122 6.27 -5.92 24.08
CA ASN A 122 7.47 -5.70 24.92
C ASN A 122 8.75 -5.80 24.06
N LEU A 123 9.87 -5.18 24.46
CA LEU A 123 11.14 -5.13 23.71
C LEU A 123 11.62 -6.51 23.18
N ARG A 124 11.31 -7.61 23.88
CA ARG A 124 11.57 -9.00 23.44
C ARG A 124 10.78 -9.41 22.20
N CYS A 125 9.61 -8.83 22.01
CA CYS A 125 8.77 -9.02 20.85
C CYS A 125 9.04 -8.02 19.74
N PHE A 126 9.77 -6.92 19.92
CA PHE A 126 10.22 -6.09 18.78
C PHE A 126 11.07 -6.94 17.81
N LEU A 127 11.95 -7.78 18.37
CA LEU A 127 12.70 -8.80 17.64
C LEU A 127 11.81 -9.93 17.11
N SER A 128 10.81 -10.38 17.86
CA SER A 128 9.90 -11.44 17.40
C SER A 128 8.82 -10.97 16.42
N GLY A 129 8.49 -9.68 16.39
CA GLY A 129 7.46 -9.00 15.60
C GLY A 129 7.98 -8.55 14.24
N ALA A 130 9.23 -8.07 14.22
CA ALA A 130 10.01 -7.97 13.01
C ALA A 130 10.10 -9.34 12.28
N LEU A 131 10.07 -10.45 13.03
CA LEU A 131 10.00 -11.82 12.50
C LEU A 131 8.56 -12.35 12.31
N ALA A 132 7.55 -11.81 13.01
CA ALA A 132 6.16 -12.31 12.96
C ALA A 132 5.32 -11.64 11.85
N CYS A 133 5.75 -10.50 11.30
CA CYS A 133 5.15 -9.94 10.10
C CYS A 133 6.22 -9.63 9.05
N PRO A 134 6.95 -10.65 8.55
CA PRO A 134 8.01 -10.46 7.56
C PRO A 134 7.48 -9.73 6.32
N PHE A 135 6.22 -9.97 5.98
CA PHE A 135 5.52 -9.30 4.88
C PHE A 135 5.36 -7.79 5.07
N SER A 136 5.14 -7.33 6.31
CA SER A 136 5.02 -5.89 6.58
C SER A 136 6.37 -5.18 6.60
N VAL A 137 7.42 -5.87 7.03
CA VAL A 137 8.78 -5.37 6.92
C VAL A 137 9.19 -5.25 5.47
N ILE A 138 8.86 -6.27 4.66
CA ILE A 138 9.14 -6.37 3.23
C ILE A 138 8.55 -5.20 2.44
N GLU A 139 7.27 -4.90 2.59
CA GLU A 139 6.61 -3.85 1.79
C GLU A 139 7.15 -2.45 2.15
N ALA A 140 7.58 -2.23 3.40
CA ALA A 140 8.16 -0.96 3.85
C ALA A 140 9.56 -0.68 3.27
N ILE A 141 10.27 -1.71 2.81
CA ILE A 141 11.59 -1.59 2.18
C ILE A 141 11.56 -1.87 0.68
N ASP A 142 10.39 -2.10 0.09
CA ASP A 142 10.24 -2.48 -1.31
C ASP A 142 10.89 -1.47 -2.27
N PRO A 143 10.68 -0.14 -2.14
CA PRO A 143 11.37 0.84 -3.01
C PRO A 143 12.89 0.81 -2.88
N ALA A 144 13.39 0.49 -1.69
CA ALA A 144 14.80 0.36 -1.39
C ALA A 144 15.39 -0.93 -2.00
N LEU A 145 14.66 -2.04 -1.94
CA LEU A 145 15.05 -3.30 -2.58
C LEU A 145 15.01 -3.19 -4.10
N ASP A 146 14.00 -2.53 -4.66
CA ASP A 146 13.89 -2.26 -6.10
C ASP A 146 15.03 -1.38 -6.61
N ALA A 147 15.40 -0.35 -5.85
CA ALA A 147 16.57 0.48 -6.14
C ALA A 147 17.87 -0.34 -6.12
N TRP A 148 18.03 -1.23 -5.14
CA TRP A 148 19.19 -2.11 -5.06
C TRP A 148 19.20 -3.13 -6.21
N ALA A 149 18.06 -3.75 -6.54
CA ALA A 149 17.93 -4.68 -7.64
C ALA A 149 18.26 -4.00 -8.98
N ALA A 150 17.78 -2.77 -9.21
CA ALA A 150 18.12 -1.98 -10.38
C ALA A 150 19.63 -1.70 -10.47
N ALA A 151 20.26 -1.31 -9.37
CA ALA A 151 21.71 -1.08 -9.32
C ALA A 151 22.52 -2.35 -9.56
N ASN A 152 22.14 -3.48 -8.94
CA ASN A 152 22.78 -4.77 -9.19
C ASN A 152 22.61 -5.20 -10.65
N ALA A 153 21.47 -4.90 -11.27
CA ALA A 153 21.27 -5.17 -12.69
C ALA A 153 22.34 -4.47 -13.54
N PHE A 154 22.73 -3.23 -13.24
CA PHE A 154 23.84 -2.56 -13.96
C PHE A 154 25.15 -3.34 -13.87
N ASN A 155 25.50 -3.86 -12.70
CA ASN A 155 26.77 -4.55 -12.48
C ASN A 155 26.80 -5.96 -13.09
N LEU A 156 25.62 -6.56 -13.34
CA LEU A 156 25.50 -7.89 -13.94
C LEU A 156 25.32 -7.84 -15.47
N TYR A 157 24.98 -6.69 -16.04
CA TYR A 157 24.55 -6.56 -17.43
C TYR A 157 25.74 -6.47 -18.37
N THR A 158 26.21 -7.62 -18.85
CA THR A 158 27.25 -7.72 -19.89
C THR A 158 26.71 -7.39 -21.27
N ASP A 159 27.59 -7.07 -22.24
CA ASP A 159 27.18 -6.77 -23.62
C ASP A 159 26.41 -7.91 -24.30
N ASP A 160 26.76 -9.17 -24.01
CA ASP A 160 26.04 -10.34 -24.51
C ASP A 160 24.61 -10.42 -23.94
N LEU A 161 24.46 -10.21 -22.63
CA LEU A 161 23.15 -10.17 -21.98
C LEU A 161 22.30 -9.01 -22.49
N ARG A 162 22.95 -7.88 -22.81
CA ARG A 162 22.30 -6.73 -23.43
C ARG A 162 21.70 -7.08 -24.78
N LEU A 163 22.49 -7.64 -25.69
CA LEU A 163 22.02 -8.01 -27.02
C LEU A 163 20.87 -9.02 -26.95
N LYS A 164 20.97 -10.02 -26.06
CA LYS A 164 19.92 -11.01 -25.81
C LYS A 164 18.63 -10.36 -25.31
N PHE A 165 18.74 -9.45 -24.35
CA PHE A 165 17.57 -8.75 -23.82
C PHE A 165 16.94 -7.86 -24.89
N GLU A 166 17.71 -7.03 -25.60
CA GLU A 166 17.22 -6.15 -26.66
C GLU A 166 16.49 -6.94 -27.76
N ALA A 167 17.08 -8.07 -28.19
CA ALA A 167 16.47 -8.94 -29.19
C ALA A 167 15.07 -9.44 -28.78
N SER A 168 14.85 -9.69 -27.48
CA SER A 168 13.55 -10.14 -26.97
C SER A 168 12.44 -9.07 -27.06
N TRP A 169 12.80 -7.80 -27.21
CA TRP A 169 11.84 -6.68 -27.29
C TRP A 169 11.66 -6.09 -28.69
N ASN A 170 12.40 -6.57 -29.69
CA ASN A 170 12.35 -6.07 -31.07
C ASN A 170 10.94 -6.09 -31.69
N TYR A 171 10.04 -6.94 -31.17
CA TYR A 171 8.66 -7.08 -31.67
C TYR A 171 7.69 -6.01 -31.15
N ILE A 172 8.07 -5.21 -30.14
CA ILE A 172 7.25 -4.13 -29.60
C ILE A 172 7.95 -2.82 -29.92
N PRO A 173 7.65 -2.13 -31.03
CA PRO A 173 8.51 -1.06 -31.56
C PRO A 173 8.86 0.05 -30.57
N LEU A 174 7.87 0.55 -29.82
CA LEU A 174 8.07 1.61 -28.83
C LEU A 174 8.89 1.14 -27.62
N LEU A 175 8.56 -0.05 -27.11
CA LEU A 175 9.20 -0.57 -25.90
C LEU A 175 10.58 -1.14 -26.20
N GLY A 176 10.77 -1.74 -27.38
CA GLY A 176 12.05 -2.18 -27.93
C GLY A 176 12.99 -1.01 -28.17
N TRP A 177 12.52 0.13 -28.69
CA TRP A 177 13.35 1.34 -28.80
C TRP A 177 13.83 1.83 -27.43
N LEU A 178 12.92 1.89 -26.45
CA LEU A 178 13.25 2.28 -25.08
C LEU A 178 14.26 1.30 -24.43
N VAL A 179 14.02 0.00 -24.59
CA VAL A 179 14.90 -1.07 -24.10
C VAL A 179 16.28 -1.03 -24.78
N ALA A 180 16.34 -0.81 -26.09
CA ALA A 180 17.62 -0.73 -26.83
C ALA A 180 18.44 0.51 -26.45
N GLY A 181 17.76 1.63 -26.16
CA GLY A 181 18.41 2.86 -25.71
C GLY A 181 18.94 2.77 -24.28
N LEU A 182 18.14 2.23 -23.36
CA LEU A 182 18.42 2.28 -21.92
C LEU A 182 19.05 0.99 -21.37
N GLY A 183 18.87 -0.15 -22.05
CA GLY A 183 19.11 -1.47 -21.49
C GLY A 183 18.16 -1.82 -20.34
N LEU A 184 18.16 -3.10 -19.91
CA LEU A 184 17.38 -3.56 -18.77
C LEU A 184 17.59 -2.72 -17.49
N PRO A 185 18.83 -2.37 -17.10
CA PRO A 185 19.05 -1.62 -15.87
C PRO A 185 18.51 -0.19 -15.96
N GLY A 186 18.64 0.46 -17.12
CA GLY A 186 18.09 1.80 -17.36
C GLY A 186 16.56 1.80 -17.39
N VAL A 187 15.93 0.74 -17.88
CA VAL A 187 14.47 0.58 -17.83
C VAL A 187 13.98 0.40 -16.38
N LEU A 188 14.63 -0.45 -15.58
CA LEU A 188 14.31 -0.61 -14.16
C LEU A 188 14.43 0.72 -13.39
N LEU A 189 15.53 1.44 -13.62
CA LEU A 189 15.73 2.76 -13.02
C LEU A 189 14.65 3.76 -13.48
N SER A 190 14.27 3.75 -14.75
CA SER A 190 13.23 4.63 -15.27
C SER A 190 11.87 4.34 -14.65
N ILE A 191 11.50 3.06 -14.47
CA ILE A 191 10.27 2.65 -13.79
C ILE A 191 10.29 3.10 -12.34
N LEU A 192 11.41 2.91 -11.63
CA LEU A 192 11.56 3.36 -10.25
C LEU A 192 11.40 4.88 -10.15
N LEU A 193 12.11 5.66 -10.97
CA LEU A 193 12.03 7.12 -10.97
C LEU A 193 10.62 7.61 -11.34
N PHE A 194 9.99 6.99 -12.33
CA PHE A 194 8.64 7.32 -12.75
C PHE A 194 7.62 6.99 -11.64
N SER A 195 7.72 5.82 -11.01
CA SER A 195 6.90 5.44 -9.86
C SER A 195 7.04 6.45 -8.73
N MET A 196 8.27 6.75 -8.31
CA MET A 196 8.53 7.73 -7.25
C MET A 196 7.96 9.10 -7.59
N LEU A 197 8.11 9.57 -8.84
CA LEU A 197 7.52 10.83 -9.27
C LEU A 197 5.99 10.80 -9.21
N CYS A 198 5.36 9.74 -9.71
CA CYS A 198 3.92 9.57 -9.60
C CYS A 198 3.45 9.58 -8.14
N GLN A 199 4.10 8.82 -7.27
CA GLN A 199 3.77 8.75 -5.85
C GLN A 199 3.98 10.08 -5.13
N LEU A 200 5.05 10.82 -5.44
CA LEU A 200 5.29 12.17 -4.91
C LEU A 200 4.24 13.18 -5.40
N LEU A 201 3.85 13.12 -6.67
CA LEU A 201 2.77 13.95 -7.20
C LEU A 201 1.43 13.63 -6.51
N PHE A 202 1.14 12.35 -6.28
CA PHE A 202 -0.02 11.93 -5.51
C PHE A 202 0.03 12.45 -4.07
N LEU A 203 1.16 12.29 -3.39
CA LEU A 203 1.37 12.78 -2.03
C LEU A 203 1.16 14.29 -1.95
N TYR A 204 1.72 15.05 -2.91
CA TYR A 204 1.53 16.50 -3.01
C TYR A 204 0.07 16.88 -3.25
N GLN A 205 -0.63 16.22 -4.17
CA GLN A 205 -2.05 16.48 -4.43
C GLN A 205 -2.91 16.21 -3.19
N LYS A 206 -2.62 15.15 -2.44
CA LYS A 206 -3.32 14.83 -1.19
C LYS A 206 -3.03 15.84 -0.09
N ASP A 207 -1.78 16.28 0.04
CA ASP A 207 -1.40 17.30 1.00
C ASP A 207 -2.11 18.64 0.73
N GLN A 208 -2.18 19.05 -0.54
CA GLN A 208 -2.94 20.24 -0.95
C GLN A 208 -4.42 20.10 -0.62
N TYR A 209 -5.01 18.91 -0.83
CA TYR A 209 -6.41 18.66 -0.52
C TYR A 209 -6.70 18.79 0.98
N ILE A 210 -5.92 18.11 1.84
CA ILE A 210 -6.13 18.14 3.29
C ILE A 210 -5.84 19.54 3.85
N THR A 211 -4.81 20.22 3.34
CA THR A 211 -4.49 21.59 3.75
C THR A 211 -5.62 22.55 3.37
N ALA A 212 -6.20 22.39 2.18
CA ALA A 212 -7.36 23.18 1.77
C ALA A 212 -8.58 22.88 2.66
N GLU A 213 -8.88 21.61 2.93
CA GLU A 213 -9.98 21.19 3.81
C GLU A 213 -9.82 21.76 5.24
N ARG A 214 -8.59 21.93 5.72
CA ARG A 214 -8.31 22.59 7.01
C ARG A 214 -8.54 24.11 6.98
N LEU A 215 -8.23 24.77 5.86
CA LEU A 215 -8.30 26.23 5.71
C LEU A 215 -9.72 26.73 5.44
N PHE A 216 -10.54 25.91 4.80
CA PHE A 216 -11.95 26.21 4.56
C PHE A 216 -12.77 25.55 5.66
N ASP A 217 -13.01 26.29 6.74
CA ASP A 217 -13.98 25.93 7.78
C ASP A 217 -15.28 25.48 7.10
N MET A 218 -15.71 24.24 7.36
CA MET A 218 -16.71 23.57 6.53
C MET A 218 -18.09 24.23 6.69
N GLU A 219 -18.41 25.20 5.84
CA GLU A 219 -19.75 25.81 5.71
C GLU A 219 -20.79 24.84 5.07
N GLY A 220 -20.51 23.54 5.04
CA GLY A 220 -21.35 22.50 4.41
C GLY A 220 -22.07 21.60 5.42
N ALA A 221 -23.18 21.01 4.98
CA ALA A 221 -23.99 20.05 5.76
C ALA A 221 -23.33 18.66 5.97
N GLU A 222 -21.99 18.59 5.87
CA GLU A 222 -21.26 17.34 6.13
C GLU A 222 -21.32 17.01 7.63
N THR A 223 -21.61 15.75 7.94
CA THR A 223 -21.59 15.30 9.34
C THR A 223 -20.15 15.16 9.84
N CYS A 224 -19.90 15.37 11.14
CA CYS A 224 -18.56 15.17 11.70
C CYS A 224 -18.00 13.75 11.45
N ILE A 225 -18.87 12.73 11.39
CA ILE A 225 -18.50 11.34 11.10
C ILE A 225 -17.94 11.22 9.68
N GLU A 226 -18.61 11.84 8.71
CA GLU A 226 -18.17 11.86 7.32
C GLU A 226 -16.79 12.50 7.17
N HIS A 227 -16.59 13.66 7.83
CA HIS A 227 -15.30 14.35 7.81
C HIS A 227 -14.17 13.52 8.44
N ARG A 228 -14.40 12.91 9.62
CA ARG A 228 -13.39 12.03 10.23
C ARG A 228 -13.08 10.82 9.36
N CYS A 229 -14.10 10.20 8.78
CA CYS A 229 -13.92 9.07 7.87
C CYS A 229 -13.08 9.47 6.65
N LYS A 230 -13.33 10.64 6.06
CA LYS A 230 -12.50 11.21 4.98
C LYS A 230 -11.06 11.42 5.44
N LEU A 231 -10.85 12.04 6.60
CA LEU A 231 -9.52 12.27 7.14
C LEU A 231 -8.73 10.97 7.35
N TRP A 232 -9.33 9.97 8.03
CA TRP A 232 -8.70 8.67 8.22
C TRP A 232 -8.40 7.97 6.89
N TYR A 233 -9.29 8.13 5.92
CA TYR A 233 -9.11 7.60 4.59
C TYR A 233 -7.94 8.26 3.84
N GLU A 234 -7.78 9.58 3.96
CA GLU A 234 -6.65 10.29 3.37
C GLU A 234 -5.33 9.94 4.06
N TRP A 235 -5.31 9.84 5.38
CA TRP A 235 -4.14 9.40 6.13
C TRP A 235 -3.75 7.97 5.80
N LYS A 236 -4.73 7.09 5.61
CA LYS A 236 -4.53 5.72 5.10
C LYS A 236 -3.75 5.75 3.78
N HIS A 237 -4.14 6.58 2.81
CA HIS A 237 -3.41 6.69 1.53
C HIS A 237 -1.98 7.17 1.70
N ILE A 238 -1.76 8.18 2.53
CA ILE A 238 -0.40 8.71 2.76
C ILE A 238 0.48 7.67 3.43
N THR A 239 -0.06 6.91 4.39
CA THR A 239 0.68 5.80 4.98
C THR A 239 0.92 4.65 4.01
N ASP A 240 0.03 4.40 3.05
CA ASP A 240 0.22 3.38 2.00
C ASP A 240 1.35 3.78 1.03
N LEU A 241 1.37 5.06 0.62
CA LEU A 241 2.39 5.63 -0.24
C LEU A 241 3.77 5.66 0.44
N GLY A 242 3.81 5.97 1.74
CA GLY A 242 5.03 6.01 2.54
C GLY A 242 5.48 4.67 3.12
N GLY A 243 4.94 3.54 2.66
CA GLY A 243 5.29 2.22 3.20
C GLY A 243 5.07 2.07 4.72
N LEU A 244 4.22 2.89 5.32
CA LEU A 244 3.95 2.95 6.77
C LEU A 244 2.87 1.94 7.16
N LEU A 245 3.14 0.66 6.95
CA LEU A 245 2.12 -0.39 7.01
C LEU A 245 1.43 -0.61 8.35
N VAL A 246 2.12 -0.38 9.46
CA VAL A 246 1.50 -0.49 10.78
C VAL A 246 0.41 0.57 10.86
N LEU A 247 0.75 1.82 10.52
CA LEU A 247 -0.18 2.93 10.50
C LEU A 247 -1.29 2.75 9.45
N LEU A 248 -0.98 2.19 8.29
CA LEU A 248 -1.96 1.83 7.27
C LEU A 248 -3.08 0.96 7.85
N ARG A 249 -2.70 -0.10 8.59
CA ARG A 249 -3.68 -1.00 9.24
C ARG A 249 -4.48 -0.30 10.32
N VAL A 250 -3.84 0.61 11.06
CA VAL A 250 -4.51 1.43 12.08
C VAL A 250 -5.57 2.31 11.43
N PHE A 251 -5.23 3.09 10.41
CA PHE A 251 -6.18 3.94 9.71
C PHE A 251 -7.25 3.15 8.97
N GLU A 252 -6.92 1.97 8.43
CA GLU A 252 -7.92 1.07 7.86
C GLU A 252 -8.94 0.60 8.90
N LYS A 253 -8.51 0.23 10.11
CA LYS A 253 -9.43 -0.09 11.22
C LYS A 253 -10.28 1.11 11.64
N LEU A 254 -9.70 2.30 11.73
CA LEU A 254 -10.43 3.52 12.07
C LEU A 254 -11.48 3.88 11.01
N VAL A 255 -11.14 3.75 9.72
CA VAL A 255 -12.12 3.90 8.63
C VAL A 255 -13.26 2.90 8.79
N TYR A 256 -12.97 1.62 9.03
CA TYR A 256 -14.03 0.63 9.23
C TYR A 256 -14.90 0.91 10.45
N ALA A 257 -14.31 1.38 11.55
CA ALA A 257 -15.07 1.78 12.72
C ALA A 257 -16.04 2.93 12.41
N GLU A 258 -15.62 3.95 11.65
CA GLU A 258 -16.52 5.04 11.24
C GLU A 258 -17.60 4.54 10.24
N LEU A 259 -17.28 3.59 9.36
CA LEU A 259 -18.26 2.99 8.45
C LEU A 259 -19.33 2.16 9.19
N GLU A 260 -18.98 1.50 10.28
CA GLU A 260 -19.94 0.76 11.11
C GLU A 260 -20.95 1.69 11.79
N LEU A 261 -20.56 2.94 12.04
CA LEU A 261 -21.43 3.99 12.57
C LEU A 261 -22.31 4.64 11.50
N ASP A 262 -21.97 4.49 10.22
CA ASP A 262 -22.76 5.01 9.10
C ASP A 262 -23.96 4.10 8.80
N THR A 263 -25.05 4.34 9.52
CA THR A 263 -26.33 3.64 9.35
C THR A 263 -26.94 3.80 7.96
N ASN A 264 -26.52 4.81 7.19
CA ASN A 264 -27.09 5.13 5.88
C ASN A 264 -26.30 4.53 4.71
N GLY A 265 -25.12 3.95 4.98
CA GLY A 265 -24.22 3.40 3.94
C GLY A 265 -23.73 4.44 2.92
N ALA A 266 -23.84 5.72 3.25
CA ALA A 266 -23.47 6.85 2.41
C ALA A 266 -21.94 7.00 2.26
N LEU A 267 -21.17 6.44 3.20
CA LEU A 267 -19.71 6.52 3.26
C LEU A 267 -18.98 5.42 2.48
N TYR A 268 -19.64 4.30 2.17
CA TYR A 268 -19.05 3.19 1.41
C TYR A 268 -18.41 3.60 0.06
N PRO A 269 -19.02 4.52 -0.73
CA PRO A 269 -18.44 5.06 -1.96
C PRO A 269 -17.10 5.78 -1.82
N LEU A 270 -16.71 6.21 -0.61
CA LEU A 270 -15.47 6.95 -0.34
C LEU A 270 -14.26 6.02 -0.17
N VAL A 271 -14.46 4.74 0.18
CA VAL A 271 -13.37 3.78 0.49
C VAL A 271 -12.79 3.13 -0.78
N ASP A 272 -12.69 3.93 -1.85
CA ASP A 272 -12.28 3.48 -3.17
C ASP A 272 -10.76 3.29 -3.30
N ARG A 273 -10.26 2.08 -3.01
CA ARG A 273 -8.83 1.69 -3.18
C ARG A 273 -8.30 1.91 -4.61
N CYS A 274 -9.16 2.14 -5.59
CA CYS A 274 -8.78 2.28 -7.00
C CYS A 274 -7.72 3.36 -7.25
N TRP A 275 -7.68 4.40 -6.42
CA TRP A 275 -6.69 5.47 -6.52
C TRP A 275 -5.26 5.02 -6.19
N SER A 276 -5.09 4.16 -5.19
CA SER A 276 -3.79 3.58 -4.84
C SER A 276 -3.42 2.41 -5.76
N PHE A 277 -4.42 1.65 -6.24
CA PHE A 277 -4.20 0.44 -7.01
C PHE A 277 -3.46 0.69 -8.32
N VAL A 278 -3.86 1.71 -9.09
CA VAL A 278 -3.24 1.98 -10.40
C VAL A 278 -1.78 2.42 -10.29
N PRO A 279 -1.41 3.47 -9.53
CA PRO A 279 0.00 3.87 -9.42
C PRO A 279 0.85 2.77 -8.78
N LYS A 280 0.37 2.11 -7.72
CA LYS A 280 1.17 1.12 -6.97
C LYS A 280 1.28 -0.23 -7.68
N VAL A 281 0.19 -0.75 -8.24
CA VAL A 281 0.18 -2.07 -8.88
C VAL A 281 0.54 -1.96 -10.35
N LEU A 282 -0.17 -1.12 -11.11
CA LEU A 282 -0.04 -1.09 -12.57
C LEU A 282 1.19 -0.31 -13.04
N ALA A 283 1.52 0.81 -12.41
CA ALA A 283 2.64 1.65 -12.83
C ALA A 283 3.98 1.25 -12.20
N GLU A 284 3.96 0.57 -11.04
CA GLU A 284 5.16 0.23 -10.27
C GLU A 284 5.37 -1.28 -10.13
N ALA A 285 4.58 -1.95 -9.27
CA ALA A 285 4.89 -3.30 -8.83
C ALA A 285 4.83 -4.33 -9.97
N LEU A 286 3.90 -4.21 -10.90
CA LEU A 286 3.81 -5.12 -12.05
C LEU A 286 4.96 -4.96 -13.05
N PRO A 287 5.28 -3.75 -13.53
CA PRO A 287 6.48 -3.54 -14.34
C PRO A 287 7.74 -4.00 -13.61
N SER A 288 7.91 -3.63 -12.33
CA SER A 288 9.06 -4.04 -11.52
C SER A 288 9.19 -5.57 -11.48
N LEU A 289 8.10 -6.27 -11.13
CA LEU A 289 8.04 -7.74 -11.14
C LEU A 289 8.43 -8.33 -12.50
N TRP A 290 7.88 -7.80 -13.60
CA TRP A 290 8.18 -8.28 -14.95
C TRP A 290 9.66 -8.20 -15.28
N PHE A 291 10.26 -7.05 -15.03
CA PHE A 291 11.68 -6.83 -15.34
C PHE A 291 12.59 -7.56 -14.35
N GLN A 292 12.24 -7.68 -13.07
CA GLN A 292 13.00 -8.47 -12.10
C GLN A 292 13.01 -9.96 -12.44
N VAL A 293 11.86 -10.53 -12.82
CA VAL A 293 11.81 -11.92 -13.33
C VAL A 293 12.67 -12.07 -14.59
N SER A 294 12.70 -11.04 -15.45
CA SER A 294 13.58 -11.02 -16.63
C SER A 294 15.07 -10.97 -16.25
N VAL A 295 15.46 -10.18 -15.23
CA VAL A 295 16.83 -10.12 -14.71
C VAL A 295 17.25 -11.48 -14.19
N ILE A 296 16.42 -12.13 -13.37
CA ILE A 296 16.73 -13.46 -12.84
C ILE A 296 16.90 -14.45 -14.00
N ALA A 297 16.00 -14.43 -14.99
CA ALA A 297 16.08 -15.31 -16.16
C ALA A 297 17.43 -15.20 -16.88
N LEU A 298 17.92 -13.96 -17.06
CA LEU A 298 19.14 -13.69 -17.80
C LEU A 298 20.41 -13.94 -16.98
N THR A 299 20.34 -13.81 -15.67
CA THR A 299 21.51 -13.82 -14.77
C THR A 299 21.58 -15.07 -13.88
N TYR A 300 20.64 -16.01 -14.02
CA TYR A 300 20.54 -17.19 -13.16
C TYR A 300 21.85 -17.99 -13.09
N GLU A 301 22.51 -18.20 -14.23
CA GLU A 301 23.74 -19.00 -14.30
C GLU A 301 25.01 -18.20 -13.95
N SER A 302 25.02 -16.89 -14.20
CA SER A 302 26.21 -16.03 -14.06
C SER A 302 26.29 -15.28 -12.72
N SER A 303 25.16 -15.11 -12.03
CA SER A 303 25.10 -14.34 -10.79
C SER A 303 25.64 -15.10 -9.58
N SER A 304 26.21 -14.36 -8.63
CA SER A 304 26.57 -14.92 -7.33
C SER A 304 25.32 -15.29 -6.54
N ARG A 305 25.43 -16.28 -5.64
CA ARG A 305 24.29 -16.75 -4.82
C ARG A 305 23.63 -15.64 -4.00
N SER A 306 24.42 -14.66 -3.54
CA SER A 306 23.90 -13.53 -2.78
C SER A 306 23.04 -12.60 -3.63
N VAL A 307 23.50 -12.28 -4.85
CA VAL A 307 22.75 -11.47 -5.82
C VAL A 307 21.45 -12.17 -6.22
N LEU A 308 21.53 -13.48 -6.51
CA LEU A 308 20.34 -14.28 -6.82
C LEU A 308 19.35 -14.29 -5.65
N ALA A 309 19.82 -14.43 -4.41
CA ALA A 309 18.96 -14.39 -3.24
C ALA A 309 18.27 -13.03 -3.07
N ILE A 310 18.97 -11.91 -3.28
CA ILE A 310 18.39 -10.56 -3.23
C ILE A 310 17.31 -10.40 -4.30
N ASN A 311 17.59 -10.79 -5.54
CA ASN A 311 16.61 -10.71 -6.63
C ASN A 311 15.40 -11.62 -6.37
N MET A 312 15.59 -12.82 -5.82
CA MET A 312 14.49 -13.71 -5.46
C MET A 312 13.64 -13.15 -4.32
N VAL A 313 14.24 -12.49 -3.33
CA VAL A 313 13.51 -11.78 -2.29
C VAL A 313 12.68 -10.68 -2.93
N SER A 314 13.27 -9.83 -3.77
CA SER A 314 12.59 -8.76 -4.51
C SER A 314 11.41 -9.26 -5.36
N VAL A 315 11.58 -10.39 -6.06
CA VAL A 315 10.48 -11.01 -6.82
C VAL A 315 9.39 -11.52 -5.87
N ALA A 316 9.75 -12.14 -4.75
CA ALA A 316 8.79 -12.62 -3.77
C ALA A 316 8.01 -11.46 -3.11
N THR A 317 8.67 -10.34 -2.83
CA THR A 317 8.03 -9.12 -2.29
C THR A 317 7.01 -8.59 -3.30
N SER A 318 7.43 -8.41 -4.55
CA SER A 318 6.57 -7.96 -5.64
C SER A 318 5.38 -8.90 -5.88
N VAL A 319 5.59 -10.22 -5.89
CA VAL A 319 4.50 -11.20 -6.04
C VAL A 319 3.48 -11.08 -4.91
N PHE A 320 3.95 -10.94 -3.67
CA PHE A 320 3.08 -10.77 -2.52
C PHE A 320 2.29 -9.46 -2.61
N VAL A 321 2.94 -8.34 -2.91
CA VAL A 321 2.32 -7.01 -3.01
C VAL A 321 1.26 -6.99 -4.10
N VAL A 322 1.57 -7.47 -5.30
CA VAL A 322 0.63 -7.54 -6.43
C VAL A 322 -0.54 -8.48 -6.09
N GLY A 323 -0.25 -9.68 -5.60
CA GLY A 323 -1.28 -10.68 -5.26
C GLY A 323 -2.24 -10.19 -4.18
N ARG A 324 -1.71 -9.59 -3.11
CA ARG A 324 -2.51 -8.99 -2.03
C ARG A 324 -3.37 -7.84 -2.55
N SER A 325 -2.81 -6.97 -3.39
CA SER A 325 -3.54 -5.83 -3.95
C SER A 325 -4.66 -6.26 -4.89
N LEU A 326 -4.41 -7.27 -5.73
CA LEU A 326 -5.45 -7.89 -6.58
C LEU A 326 -6.57 -8.51 -5.74
N HIS A 327 -6.23 -9.21 -4.65
CA HIS A 327 -7.21 -9.81 -3.76
C HIS A 327 -8.08 -8.76 -3.06
N LEU A 328 -7.46 -7.73 -2.48
CA LEU A 328 -8.18 -6.66 -1.79
C LEU A 328 -9.06 -5.86 -2.75
N GLN A 329 -8.56 -5.56 -3.94
CA GLN A 329 -9.33 -4.87 -4.97
C GLN A 329 -10.55 -5.70 -5.40
N LEU A 330 -10.38 -7.01 -5.57
CA LEU A 330 -11.49 -7.93 -5.87
C LEU A 330 -12.52 -7.95 -4.73
N GLN A 331 -12.09 -8.01 -3.48
CA GLN A 331 -13.01 -7.96 -2.33
C GLN A 331 -13.82 -6.65 -2.32
N THR A 332 -13.17 -5.50 -2.55
CA THR A 332 -13.84 -4.19 -2.63
C THR A 332 -14.85 -4.14 -3.77
N MET A 333 -14.48 -4.68 -4.94
CA MET A 333 -15.38 -4.77 -6.10
C MET A 333 -16.58 -5.67 -5.82
N VAL A 334 -16.38 -6.83 -5.19
CA VAL A 334 -17.44 -7.79 -4.82
C VAL A 334 -18.38 -7.18 -3.78
N LYS A 335 -17.85 -6.52 -2.74
CA LYS A 335 -18.68 -5.85 -1.74
C LYS A 335 -19.47 -4.69 -2.35
N SER A 336 -18.83 -3.88 -3.19
CA SER A 336 -19.51 -2.82 -3.96
C SER A 336 -20.64 -3.40 -4.83
N TRP A 337 -20.42 -4.59 -5.43
CA TRP A 337 -21.43 -5.31 -6.21
C TRP A 337 -22.61 -5.78 -5.38
N GLN A 338 -22.35 -6.32 -4.18
CA GLN A 338 -23.39 -6.81 -3.28
C GLN A 338 -24.30 -5.69 -2.75
N ILE A 339 -23.76 -4.48 -2.56
CA ILE A 339 -24.50 -3.33 -2.01
C ILE A 339 -25.56 -2.79 -2.98
N ARG A 340 -25.65 -3.30 -4.24
CA ARG A 340 -26.73 -3.03 -5.21
C ARG A 340 -27.09 -1.55 -5.42
N THR A 341 -26.18 -0.62 -5.16
CA THR A 341 -26.35 0.78 -5.59
C THR A 341 -26.11 0.85 -7.10
N CYS A 342 -27.17 0.54 -7.88
CA CYS A 342 -27.15 0.51 -9.34
C CYS A 342 -26.59 1.80 -10.00
N SER A 343 -26.63 2.94 -9.32
CA SER A 343 -26.07 4.20 -9.83
C SER A 343 -24.54 4.29 -9.74
N TYR A 344 -23.90 3.45 -8.92
CA TYR A 344 -22.45 3.46 -8.76
C TYR A 344 -21.75 2.63 -9.84
N PHE A 345 -22.40 1.56 -10.32
CA PHE A 345 -21.88 0.69 -11.38
C PHE A 345 -21.77 1.34 -12.76
N THR A 346 -22.59 2.35 -13.04
CA THR A 346 -22.54 3.10 -14.30
C THR A 346 -21.46 4.19 -14.30
N LYS A 347 -20.78 4.43 -13.16
CA LYS A 347 -19.72 5.43 -13.12
C LYS A 347 -18.50 4.92 -13.90
N PRO A 348 -17.92 5.72 -14.81
CA PRO A 348 -16.75 5.32 -15.60
C PRO A 348 -15.55 4.89 -14.74
N ARG A 349 -15.49 5.36 -13.48
CA ARG A 349 -14.48 4.97 -12.50
C ARG A 349 -14.49 3.48 -12.16
N MET A 350 -15.67 2.88 -11.97
CA MET A 350 -15.77 1.46 -11.65
C MET A 350 -15.36 0.60 -12.85
N LEU A 351 -15.79 0.98 -14.06
CA LEU A 351 -15.37 0.29 -15.30
C LEU A 351 -13.85 0.36 -15.49
N PHE A 352 -13.25 1.53 -15.31
CA PHE A 352 -11.80 1.69 -15.37
C PHE A 352 -11.09 0.80 -14.35
N SER A 353 -11.63 0.70 -13.14
CA SER A 353 -11.06 -0.12 -12.07
C SER A 353 -11.11 -1.60 -12.39
N TRP A 354 -12.24 -2.09 -12.95
CA TRP A 354 -12.36 -3.45 -13.45
C TRP A 354 -11.36 -3.74 -14.57
N ALA A 355 -11.23 -2.82 -15.53
CA ALA A 355 -10.27 -2.95 -16.62
C ALA A 355 -8.82 -3.01 -16.08
N ALA A 356 -8.47 -2.13 -15.15
CA ALA A 356 -7.16 -2.11 -14.50
C ALA A 356 -6.88 -3.40 -13.74
N TRP A 357 -7.87 -3.94 -13.02
CA TRP A 357 -7.74 -5.20 -12.30
C TRP A 357 -7.53 -6.38 -13.24
N VAL A 358 -8.33 -6.51 -14.30
CA VAL A 358 -8.21 -7.59 -15.28
C VAL A 358 -6.85 -7.53 -15.97
N LEU A 359 -6.43 -6.36 -16.42
CA LEU A 359 -5.11 -6.16 -17.02
C LEU A 359 -4.00 -6.58 -16.05
N SER A 360 -4.09 -6.12 -14.80
CA SER A 360 -3.12 -6.43 -13.75
C SER A 360 -3.04 -7.92 -13.47
N PHE A 361 -4.19 -8.60 -13.39
CA PHE A 361 -4.27 -10.04 -13.17
C PHE A 361 -3.66 -10.84 -14.33
N CYS A 362 -3.91 -10.43 -15.58
CA CYS A 362 -3.32 -11.06 -16.76
C CYS A 362 -1.79 -10.93 -16.76
N VAL A 363 -1.26 -9.72 -16.56
CA VAL A 363 0.19 -9.48 -16.52
C VAL A 363 0.82 -10.25 -15.36
N PHE A 364 0.22 -10.21 -14.18
CA PHE A 364 0.67 -10.96 -13.01
C PHE A 364 0.76 -12.47 -13.29
N SER A 365 -0.28 -13.03 -13.91
CA SER A 365 -0.31 -14.46 -14.27
C SER A 365 0.82 -14.83 -15.22
N VAL A 366 1.11 -13.98 -16.21
CA VAL A 366 2.24 -14.20 -17.13
C VAL A 366 3.58 -14.11 -16.38
N CYS A 367 3.76 -13.14 -15.47
CA CYS A 367 4.96 -13.07 -14.63
C CYS A 367 5.18 -14.36 -13.83
N LEU A 368 4.11 -14.91 -13.23
CA LEU A 368 4.18 -16.16 -12.47
C LEU A 368 4.52 -17.37 -13.36
N MET A 369 3.93 -17.45 -14.55
CA MET A 369 4.26 -18.50 -15.53
C MET A 369 5.73 -18.41 -15.95
N ARG A 370 6.22 -17.20 -16.21
CA ARG A 370 7.62 -16.96 -16.59
C ARG A 370 8.58 -17.30 -15.45
N LEU A 371 8.25 -16.89 -14.22
CA LEU A 371 8.99 -17.23 -13.02
C LEU A 371 9.07 -18.76 -12.86
N ALA A 372 7.93 -19.47 -12.91
CA ALA A 372 7.87 -20.93 -12.86
C ALA A 372 8.71 -21.59 -13.97
N GLY A 373 8.71 -21.02 -15.17
CA GLY A 373 9.50 -21.46 -16.32
C GLY A 373 11.00 -21.53 -16.05
N LEU A 374 11.55 -20.70 -15.16
CA LEU A 374 12.98 -20.70 -14.80
C LEU A 374 13.46 -22.03 -14.23
N TRP A 375 12.61 -22.73 -13.48
CA TRP A 375 12.96 -24.03 -12.90
C TRP A 375 12.62 -25.22 -13.80
N ILE A 376 11.62 -25.06 -14.66
CA ILE A 376 11.20 -26.11 -15.59
C ILE A 376 12.16 -26.20 -16.76
N CYS A 377 12.68 -25.05 -17.22
CA CYS A 377 13.51 -24.95 -18.41
C CYS A 377 14.65 -23.92 -18.21
N PRO A 378 15.73 -24.27 -17.48
CA PRO A 378 16.81 -23.34 -17.14
C PRO A 378 17.48 -22.69 -18.36
N SER A 379 17.47 -23.40 -19.49
CA SER A 379 18.07 -22.98 -20.75
C SER A 379 17.17 -22.08 -21.61
N HIS A 380 16.05 -21.56 -21.10
CA HIS A 380 15.05 -20.90 -21.94
C HIS A 380 14.45 -19.64 -21.29
N VAL A 381 14.64 -18.49 -21.93
CA VAL A 381 13.85 -17.28 -21.63
C VAL A 381 12.48 -17.46 -22.28
N TYR A 382 11.44 -17.67 -21.48
CA TYR A 382 10.08 -17.81 -21.99
C TYR A 382 9.63 -16.50 -22.67
N SER A 383 9.56 -16.52 -24.00
CA SER A 383 9.04 -15.42 -24.80
C SER A 383 7.51 -15.45 -24.79
N LEU A 384 6.89 -14.28 -24.66
CA LEU A 384 5.43 -14.07 -24.73
C LEU A 384 4.79 -14.60 -26.02
N HIS A 385 5.56 -14.73 -27.11
CA HIS A 385 5.04 -15.08 -28.43
C HIS A 385 5.54 -16.41 -28.99
N GLY A 386 6.74 -16.86 -28.60
CA GLY A 386 7.39 -18.00 -29.24
C GLY A 386 7.44 -19.29 -28.43
N GLY A 387 7.05 -19.26 -27.14
CA GLY A 387 7.39 -20.35 -26.23
C GLY A 387 8.89 -20.38 -25.90
N CYS A 388 9.38 -21.57 -25.54
CA CYS A 388 10.78 -21.81 -25.20
C CYS A 388 11.71 -21.50 -26.39
N PHE A 389 12.57 -20.50 -26.27
CA PHE A 389 13.73 -20.34 -27.16
C PHE A 389 14.90 -21.12 -26.59
N GLU A 390 15.30 -22.20 -27.26
CA GLU A 390 16.50 -22.95 -26.92
C GLU A 390 17.69 -22.01 -27.19
N PHE A 391 18.46 -21.68 -26.15
CA PHE A 391 19.77 -21.08 -26.37
C PHE A 391 20.60 -22.12 -27.10
N GLU A 392 20.57 -22.07 -28.44
CA GLU A 392 21.43 -22.87 -29.29
C GLU A 392 22.86 -22.62 -28.77
N HIS A 393 23.46 -23.63 -28.13
CA HIS A 393 24.86 -23.65 -27.75
C HIS A 393 25.69 -23.68 -29.04
N GLN A 394 25.66 -22.58 -29.80
CA GLN A 394 26.70 -22.29 -30.76
C GLN A 394 27.97 -22.03 -29.95
N ASP A 395 28.98 -22.85 -30.23
CA ASP A 395 30.36 -22.75 -29.75
C ASP A 395 30.71 -23.47 -28.44
N ARG A 396 30.65 -24.81 -28.52
CA ARG A 396 31.80 -25.65 -28.11
C ARG A 396 32.22 -26.58 -29.25
N GLN A 397 32.89 -26.02 -30.25
CA GLN A 397 33.89 -26.73 -31.06
C GLN A 397 35.14 -25.88 -31.18
#